data_AF-A0A812A2R5-F1
#
_entry.id   AF-A0A812A2R5-F1
#
_cell.length_a   1.000
_cell.length_b   1.000
_cell.length_c   1.000
_cell.angle_alpha   90.00
_cell.angle_beta   90.00
_cell.angle_gamma   90.00
#
_symmetry.space_group_name_H-M   'P 1'
#
loop_
_entity.id
_entity.type
_entity.pdbx_description
1 polymer ?
#
loop_
_entity_poly.entity_id
_entity_poly.type
_entity_poly.pdbx_seq_one_letter_code
_entity_poly.pdbx_strand_id
1 'polypeptide(L)'
;MNNHEKVESDIEKLKLLVPYWVNHNDEHIQDNEKWLKKVESLGLNNAAFELKEAIELLKEANKHIKSVNNALETKKLQTISEKSTSFKLKQIGVVRTPYTDNPPHQPVEDDRGDFRILVNPEYTEGLNELAMFHYIYVIYYMHRVKRGLSMMVSPPRANRSVGVFASRSPVRPNCIGLSTVRVKEIVNNEIFTSGIDVFDGTPLLDIKPYIKELDSKPGANDGWIERNRQ
;
A
#
# COMPACT_ATOMS: atom_id res chain seq x y z
N MET A 1 26.11 -17.79 13.22
CA MET A 1 25.08 -17.50 12.21
C MET A 1 24.02 -18.56 12.28
N ASN A 2 22.77 -18.14 12.44
CA ASN A 2 21.64 -19.07 12.39
C ASN A 2 21.44 -19.55 10.94
N ASN A 3 20.83 -20.72 10.74
CA ASN A 3 20.70 -21.34 9.41
C ASN A 3 20.03 -20.40 8.38
N HIS A 4 19.13 -19.53 8.86
CA HIS A 4 18.45 -18.51 8.05
C HIS A 4 19.38 -17.40 7.53
N GLU A 5 20.29 -16.89 8.36
CA GLU A 5 21.24 -15.84 7.97
C GLU A 5 22.23 -16.34 6.91
N LYS A 6 22.59 -17.62 6.99
CA LYS A 6 23.47 -18.27 6.01
C LYS A 6 22.79 -18.41 4.65
N VAL A 7 21.52 -18.82 4.62
CA VAL A 7 20.73 -18.94 3.39
C VAL A 7 20.55 -17.58 2.71
N GLU A 8 20.30 -16.52 3.48
CA GLU A 8 20.14 -15.17 2.95
C GLU A 8 21.47 -14.63 2.36
N SER A 9 22.59 -14.90 3.04
CA SER A 9 23.93 -14.58 2.54
C SER A 9 24.24 -15.29 1.21
N ASP A 10 23.83 -16.55 1.04
CA ASP A 10 24.11 -17.31 -0.18
C ASP A 10 23.22 -16.88 -1.35
N ILE A 11 21.99 -16.40 -1.09
CA ILE A 11 21.12 -15.81 -2.12
C ILE A 11 21.71 -14.50 -2.66
N GLU A 12 22.24 -13.64 -1.79
CA GLU A 12 22.87 -12.39 -2.23
C GLU A 12 24.13 -12.65 -3.05
N LYS A 13 24.93 -13.65 -2.70
CA LYS A 13 26.05 -14.10 -3.55
C LYS A 13 25.56 -14.57 -4.92
N LEU A 14 24.48 -15.34 -4.98
CA LEU A 14 23.96 -15.85 -6.23
C LEU A 14 23.48 -14.72 -7.17
N LYS A 15 22.88 -13.66 -6.64
CA LYS A 15 22.49 -12.47 -7.41
C LYS A 15 23.67 -11.73 -8.05
N LEU A 16 24.84 -11.78 -7.41
CA LEU A 16 26.08 -11.20 -7.96
C LEU A 16 26.73 -12.14 -8.99
N LEU A 17 26.66 -13.45 -8.76
CA LEU A 17 27.28 -14.45 -9.63
C LEU A 17 26.52 -14.68 -10.93
N VAL A 18 25.18 -14.63 -10.92
CA VAL A 18 24.36 -14.87 -12.12
C VAL A 18 24.68 -13.89 -13.27
N PRO A 19 24.74 -12.56 -13.05
CA PRO A 19 25.18 -11.61 -14.08
C PRO A 19 26.60 -11.88 -14.58
N TYR A 20 27.50 -12.26 -13.66
CA TYR A 20 28.89 -12.58 -14.01
C TYR A 20 28.97 -13.81 -14.94
N TRP A 21 28.25 -14.90 -14.63
CA TRP A 21 28.23 -16.10 -15.47
C TRP A 21 27.64 -15.84 -16.86
N VAL A 22 26.56 -15.07 -16.93
CA VAL A 22 25.95 -14.68 -18.21
C VAL A 22 26.95 -13.90 -19.06
N ASN A 23 27.60 -12.89 -18.47
CA ASN A 23 28.57 -12.07 -19.18
C ASN A 23 29.76 -12.91 -19.67
N HIS A 24 30.27 -13.80 -18.83
CA HIS A 24 31.38 -14.69 -19.21
C HIS A 24 31.01 -15.64 -20.35
N ASN A 25 29.79 -16.19 -20.35
CA ASN A 25 29.30 -16.99 -21.45
C ASN A 25 29.09 -16.17 -22.73
N ASP A 26 28.64 -14.92 -22.62
CA ASP A 26 28.49 -14.02 -23.77
C ASP A 26 29.87 -13.70 -24.40
N GLU A 27 30.94 -13.60 -23.61
CA GLU A 27 32.32 -13.51 -24.12
C GLU A 27 32.72 -14.76 -24.94
N HIS A 28 32.45 -15.96 -24.42
CA HIS A 28 32.68 -17.22 -25.16
C HIS A 28 31.87 -17.31 -26.44
N ILE A 29 30.60 -16.88 -26.41
CA ILE A 29 29.75 -16.84 -27.61
C ILE A 29 30.36 -15.93 -28.66
N GLN A 30 30.78 -14.71 -28.29
CA GLN A 30 31.38 -13.76 -29.23
C GLN A 30 32.68 -14.30 -29.83
N ASP A 31 33.53 -14.95 -29.04
CA ASP A 31 34.77 -15.52 -29.53
C ASP A 31 34.53 -16.74 -30.43
N ASN A 32 33.57 -17.59 -30.09
CA ASN A 32 33.17 -18.71 -30.93
C ASN A 32 32.55 -18.24 -32.25
N GLU A 33 31.75 -17.16 -32.26
CA GLU A 33 31.19 -16.56 -33.47
C GLU A 33 32.30 -15.98 -34.39
N LYS A 34 33.37 -15.43 -33.83
CA LYS A 34 34.56 -15.01 -34.60
C LYS A 34 35.23 -16.22 -35.25
N TRP A 35 35.45 -17.29 -34.49
CA TRP A 35 36.06 -18.51 -35.01
C TRP A 35 35.19 -19.22 -36.03
N LEU A 36 33.88 -19.25 -35.84
CA LEU A 36 32.92 -19.82 -36.77
C LEU A 36 33.09 -19.24 -38.18
N LYS A 37 33.14 -17.90 -38.30
CA LYS A 37 33.39 -17.21 -39.58
C LYS A 37 34.72 -17.65 -40.21
N LYS A 38 35.75 -17.87 -39.39
CA LYS A 38 37.07 -18.30 -39.85
C LYS A 38 37.05 -19.73 -40.36
N VAL A 39 36.48 -20.70 -39.64
CA VAL A 39 36.36 -22.08 -40.13
C VAL A 39 35.45 -22.21 -41.35
N GLU A 40 34.38 -21.40 -41.44
CA GLU A 40 33.54 -21.32 -42.64
C GLU A 40 34.35 -20.83 -43.86
N SER A 41 35.17 -19.80 -43.69
CA SER A 41 36.04 -19.29 -44.77
C SER A 41 37.10 -20.31 -45.23
N LEU A 42 37.44 -21.28 -44.38
CA LEU A 42 38.36 -22.38 -44.67
C LEU A 42 37.66 -23.61 -45.26
N GLY A 43 36.33 -23.60 -45.43
CA GLY A 43 35.56 -24.74 -45.94
C GLY A 43 35.46 -25.93 -44.98
N LEU A 44 35.72 -25.73 -43.69
CA LEU A 44 35.73 -26.79 -42.68
C LEU A 44 34.31 -27.03 -42.12
N ASN A 45 33.43 -27.57 -42.97
CA ASN A 45 31.99 -27.66 -42.72
C ASN A 45 31.61 -28.39 -41.41
N ASN A 46 32.26 -29.51 -41.09
CA ASN A 46 31.97 -30.23 -39.85
C ASN A 46 32.36 -29.43 -38.61
N ALA A 47 33.51 -28.75 -38.62
CA ALA A 47 33.94 -27.89 -37.51
C ALA A 47 33.01 -26.68 -37.34
N ALA A 48 32.53 -26.11 -38.46
CA ALA A 48 31.56 -25.02 -38.43
C ALA A 48 30.20 -25.47 -37.86
N PHE A 49 29.77 -26.71 -38.15
CA PHE A 49 28.56 -27.28 -37.56
C PHE A 49 28.68 -27.42 -36.04
N GLU A 50 29.75 -28.04 -35.54
CA GLU A 50 29.97 -28.22 -34.09
C GLU A 50 30.06 -26.87 -33.33
N LEU A 51 30.71 -25.85 -33.92
CA LEU A 51 30.76 -24.53 -33.32
C LEU A 51 29.39 -23.84 -33.27
N LYS A 52 28.54 -24.02 -34.30
CA LYS A 52 27.17 -23.50 -34.29
C LYS A 52 26.35 -24.14 -33.17
N GLU A 53 26.43 -25.46 -33.02
CA GLU A 53 25.74 -26.16 -31.93
C GLU A 53 26.22 -25.69 -30.55
N ALA A 54 27.55 -25.54 -30.37
CA ALA A 54 28.11 -25.04 -29.12
C ALA A 54 27.64 -23.62 -28.78
N ILE A 55 27.54 -22.72 -29.77
CA ILE A 55 27.03 -21.36 -29.58
C ILE A 55 25.56 -21.37 -29.16
N GLU A 56 24.73 -22.18 -29.80
CA GLU A 56 23.29 -22.26 -29.46
C GLU A 56 23.08 -22.85 -28.07
N LEU A 57 23.87 -23.86 -27.68
CA LEU A 57 23.84 -24.39 -26.31
C LEU A 57 24.22 -23.35 -25.27
N LEU A 58 25.23 -22.52 -25.53
CA LEU A 58 25.61 -21.42 -24.64
C LEU A 58 24.51 -20.35 -24.52
N LYS A 59 23.83 -20.03 -25.63
CA LYS A 59 22.68 -19.10 -25.62
C LYS A 59 21.52 -19.64 -24.80
N GLU A 60 21.15 -20.91 -24.98
CA GLU A 60 20.10 -21.55 -24.18
C GLU A 60 20.50 -21.67 -22.70
N ALA A 61 21.77 -21.99 -22.40
CA ALA A 61 22.28 -21.96 -21.04
C ALA A 61 22.12 -20.55 -20.42
N ASN A 62 22.47 -19.49 -21.15
CA ASN A 62 22.30 -18.11 -20.68
C ASN A 62 20.83 -17.74 -20.42
N LYS A 63 19.89 -18.22 -21.23
CA LYS A 63 18.45 -18.03 -21.00
C LYS A 63 17.98 -18.70 -19.71
N HIS A 64 18.44 -19.92 -19.41
CA HIS A 64 18.15 -20.59 -18.15
C HIS A 64 18.79 -19.89 -16.95
N ILE A 65 20.06 -19.47 -17.07
CA ILE A 65 20.79 -18.74 -16.02
C ILE A 65 20.11 -17.39 -15.72
N LYS A 66 19.71 -16.62 -16.75
CA LYS A 66 18.93 -15.38 -16.58
C LYS A 66 17.61 -15.63 -15.84
N SER A 67 16.97 -16.76 -16.10
CA SER A 67 15.72 -17.14 -15.43
C SER A 67 15.89 -17.45 -13.94
N VAL A 68 17.11 -17.73 -13.47
CA VAL A 68 17.42 -17.90 -12.04
C VAL A 68 17.12 -16.61 -11.27
N ASN A 69 17.50 -15.43 -11.79
CA ASN A 69 17.18 -14.16 -11.12
C ASN A 69 15.67 -13.94 -11.01
N ASN A 70 14.91 -14.23 -12.08
CA ASN A 70 13.45 -14.16 -12.04
C ASN A 70 12.86 -15.12 -11.01
N ALA A 71 13.40 -16.33 -10.87
CA ALA A 71 12.97 -17.30 -9.86
C ALA A 71 13.33 -16.86 -8.42
N LEU A 72 14.50 -16.26 -8.22
CA LEU A 72 14.91 -15.68 -6.94
C LEU A 72 14.04 -14.47 -6.56
N GLU A 73 13.68 -13.62 -7.51
CA GLU A 73 12.74 -12.51 -7.30
C GLU A 73 11.30 -12.98 -7.08
N THR A 74 10.86 -14.03 -7.77
CA THR A 74 9.55 -14.66 -7.53
C THR A 74 9.48 -15.26 -6.12
N LYS A 75 10.58 -15.84 -5.63
CA LYS A 75 10.71 -16.24 -4.23
C LYS A 75 10.66 -15.02 -3.30
N LYS A 76 11.28 -13.89 -3.66
CA LYS A 76 11.17 -12.62 -2.91
C LYS A 76 9.74 -12.07 -2.92
N LEU A 77 9.00 -12.14 -4.03
CA LEU A 77 7.57 -11.75 -4.12
C LEU A 77 6.66 -12.71 -3.35
N GLN A 78 6.96 -14.01 -3.34
CA GLN A 78 6.33 -14.98 -2.44
C GLN A 78 6.75 -14.79 -0.97
N THR A 79 7.91 -14.17 -0.70
CA THR A 79 8.37 -13.84 0.66
C THR A 79 7.86 -12.45 1.12
N ILE A 80 7.49 -11.56 0.18
CA ILE A 80 6.70 -10.33 0.43
C ILE A 80 5.22 -10.70 0.71
N SER A 81 4.86 -11.98 0.64
CA SER A 81 3.89 -12.50 1.60
C SER A 81 4.60 -12.62 2.96
N GLU A 82 4.89 -11.48 3.61
CA GLU A 82 4.79 -11.46 5.07
C GLU A 82 3.49 -12.19 5.39
N LYS A 83 3.59 -13.29 6.14
CA LYS A 83 2.46 -14.12 6.54
C LYS A 83 1.26 -13.20 6.76
N SER A 84 0.31 -13.17 5.81
CA SER A 84 -0.76 -12.18 5.83
C SER A 84 -1.50 -12.40 7.14
N THR A 85 -1.20 -11.54 8.11
CA THR A 85 -1.73 -11.70 9.45
C THR A 85 -3.13 -11.16 9.34
N SER A 86 -4.09 -12.05 9.14
CA SER A 86 -5.49 -11.66 9.20
C SER A 86 -5.76 -11.16 10.61
N PHE A 87 -6.10 -9.89 10.72
CA PHE A 87 -6.50 -9.28 11.98
C PHE A 87 -7.96 -8.85 11.88
N LYS A 88 -8.69 -8.99 12.99
CA LYS A 88 -10.06 -8.50 13.13
C LYS A 88 -10.01 -7.22 13.96
N LEU A 89 -10.59 -6.15 13.43
CA LEU A 89 -10.80 -4.93 14.20
C LEU A 89 -11.99 -5.11 15.14
N LYS A 90 -11.85 -4.59 16.35
CA LYS A 90 -12.94 -4.55 17.33
C LYS A 90 -13.63 -3.20 17.24
N GLN A 91 -14.96 -3.23 17.23
CA GLN A 91 -15.74 -2.01 17.43
C GLN A 91 -15.65 -1.62 18.91
N ILE A 92 -15.22 -0.40 19.19
CA ILE A 92 -15.03 0.12 20.56
C ILE A 92 -16.15 1.08 20.99
N GLY A 93 -17.10 1.33 20.11
CA GLY A 93 -18.17 2.29 20.33
C GLY A 93 -19.01 2.54 19.09
N VAL A 94 -19.80 3.61 19.11
CA VAL A 94 -20.66 4.04 18.00
C VAL A 94 -20.67 5.56 17.89
N VAL A 95 -20.66 6.06 16.66
CA VAL A 95 -20.84 7.49 16.39
C VAL A 95 -22.33 7.78 16.21
N ARG A 96 -22.84 8.77 16.94
CA ARG A 96 -24.20 9.30 16.81
C ARG A 96 -24.16 10.65 16.14
N THR A 97 -24.98 10.78 15.10
CA THR A 97 -25.07 12.01 14.31
C THR A 97 -26.53 12.26 13.92
N PRO A 98 -26.92 13.49 13.56
CA PRO A 98 -28.22 13.75 12.95
C PRO A 98 -28.32 13.26 11.49
N TYR A 99 -27.23 12.72 10.92
CA TYR A 99 -27.16 12.34 9.51
C TYR A 99 -27.69 10.92 9.29
N THR A 100 -28.98 10.79 9.01
CA THR A 100 -29.61 9.49 8.73
C THR A 100 -29.34 8.99 7.32
N ASP A 101 -29.46 9.89 6.33
CA ASP A 101 -29.53 9.53 4.90
C ASP A 101 -28.48 10.21 4.03
N ASN A 102 -28.02 11.41 4.43
CA ASN A 102 -27.10 12.19 3.61
C ASN A 102 -26.06 12.95 4.47
N PRO A 103 -25.04 12.25 4.99
CA PRO A 103 -23.91 12.92 5.64
C PRO A 103 -23.14 13.77 4.62
N PRO A 104 -22.50 14.87 5.06
CA PRO A 104 -21.65 15.67 4.20
C PRO A 104 -20.45 14.86 3.72
N HIS A 105 -19.78 15.31 2.66
CA HIS A 105 -18.60 14.61 2.14
C HIS A 105 -17.36 14.73 3.03
N GLN A 106 -17.30 15.75 3.89
CA GLN A 106 -16.21 16.06 4.83
C GLN A 106 -16.81 16.75 6.09
N PRO A 107 -16.15 16.71 7.26
CA PRO A 107 -16.69 17.28 8.49
C PRO A 107 -17.01 18.78 8.36
N VAL A 108 -18.09 19.23 9.01
CA VAL A 108 -18.50 20.63 9.07
C VAL A 108 -18.41 21.08 10.53
N GLU A 109 -17.38 21.87 10.87
CA GLU A 109 -17.05 22.17 12.28
C GLU A 109 -18.19 22.93 13.00
N ASP A 110 -18.81 23.90 12.32
CA ASP A 110 -19.85 24.77 12.89
C ASP A 110 -21.28 24.17 12.82
N ASP A 111 -21.41 22.89 12.47
CA ASP A 111 -22.71 22.23 12.50
C ASP A 111 -23.26 22.18 13.94
N ARG A 112 -24.52 22.60 14.10
CA ARG A 112 -25.23 22.74 15.38
C ARG A 112 -25.98 21.48 15.79
N GLY A 113 -25.91 20.42 15.00
CA GLY A 113 -26.47 19.12 15.33
C GLY A 113 -25.93 18.51 16.62
N ASP A 114 -26.65 17.50 17.13
CA ASP A 114 -26.19 16.65 18.24
C ASP A 114 -25.21 15.59 17.70
N PHE A 115 -23.92 15.84 17.87
CA PHE A 115 -22.84 14.92 17.48
C PHE A 115 -22.14 14.40 18.72
N ARG A 116 -22.12 13.09 18.85
CA ARG A 116 -21.45 12.43 19.98
C ARG A 116 -20.91 11.07 19.62
N ILE A 117 -19.84 10.71 20.30
CA ILE A 117 -19.20 9.40 20.21
C ILE A 117 -19.47 8.67 21.51
N LEU A 118 -20.18 7.55 21.41
CA LEU A 118 -20.47 6.67 22.55
C LEU A 118 -19.40 5.57 22.56
N VAL A 119 -18.51 5.62 23.54
CA VAL A 119 -17.52 4.57 23.78
C VAL A 119 -18.16 3.45 24.59
N ASN A 120 -17.88 2.19 24.27
CA ASN A 120 -18.44 1.09 25.05
C ASN A 120 -17.94 1.16 26.50
N PRO A 121 -18.76 0.78 27.50
CA PRO A 121 -18.42 0.88 28.91
C PRO A 121 -17.04 0.31 29.26
N GLU A 122 -16.66 -0.84 28.69
CA GLU A 122 -15.38 -1.51 28.95
C GLU A 122 -14.14 -0.74 28.51
N TYR A 123 -14.28 0.29 27.67
CA TYR A 123 -13.16 1.14 27.21
C TYR A 123 -13.19 2.56 27.80
N THR A 124 -14.11 2.84 28.72
CA THR A 124 -14.34 4.21 29.24
C THR A 124 -13.12 4.78 29.95
N GLU A 125 -12.35 3.96 30.67
CA GLU A 125 -11.09 4.38 31.32
C GLU A 125 -10.07 4.97 30.32
N GLY A 126 -10.11 4.52 29.06
CA GLY A 126 -9.26 5.04 27.99
C GLY A 126 -9.54 6.49 27.60
N LEU A 127 -10.62 7.10 28.11
CA LEU A 127 -10.94 8.51 27.91
C LEU A 127 -10.25 9.45 28.90
N ASN A 128 -9.56 8.92 29.91
CA ASN A 128 -8.86 9.73 30.89
C ASN A 128 -7.93 10.75 30.21
N GLU A 129 -7.99 12.00 30.65
CA GLU A 129 -7.25 13.17 30.11
C GLU A 129 -7.55 13.54 28.64
N LEU A 130 -8.43 12.84 27.91
CA LEU A 130 -8.72 13.16 26.51
C LEU A 130 -9.32 14.56 26.34
N ALA A 131 -10.06 15.06 27.34
CA ALA A 131 -10.63 16.41 27.36
C ALA A 131 -9.57 17.54 27.34
N MET A 132 -8.28 17.22 27.60
CA MET A 132 -7.18 18.19 27.48
C MET A 132 -6.84 18.54 26.02
N PHE A 133 -7.33 17.77 25.05
CA PHE A 133 -7.11 18.01 23.63
C PHE A 133 -8.32 18.68 22.98
N HIS A 134 -8.10 19.78 22.26
CA HIS A 134 -9.17 20.45 21.51
C HIS A 134 -9.68 19.62 20.34
N TYR A 135 -8.83 18.80 19.73
CA TYR A 135 -9.16 18.01 18.55
C TYR A 135 -8.72 16.57 18.72
N ILE A 136 -9.48 15.66 18.13
CA ILE A 136 -9.19 14.23 18.08
C ILE A 136 -9.33 13.72 16.65
N TYR A 137 -8.56 12.69 16.33
CA TYR A 137 -8.85 11.78 15.24
C TYR A 137 -9.89 10.77 15.69
N VAL A 138 -10.92 10.60 14.86
CA VAL A 138 -11.95 9.57 15.00
C VAL A 138 -11.77 8.61 13.83
N ILE A 139 -11.44 7.36 14.13
CA ILE A 139 -11.26 6.30 13.15
C ILE A 139 -12.48 5.39 13.22
N TYR A 140 -13.13 5.15 12.10
CA TYR A 140 -14.41 4.45 12.05
C TYR A 140 -14.54 3.54 10.84
N TYR A 141 -15.46 2.58 10.92
CA TYR A 141 -15.74 1.66 9.83
C TYR A 141 -16.94 2.12 9.00
N MET A 142 -16.73 2.34 7.70
CA MET A 142 -17.77 2.73 6.75
C MET A 142 -18.63 1.52 6.35
N HIS A 143 -19.40 1.03 7.31
CA HIS A 143 -20.21 -0.19 7.25
C HIS A 143 -21.32 -0.18 6.17
N ARG A 144 -21.72 0.99 5.65
CA ARG A 144 -22.77 1.12 4.62
C ARG A 144 -22.27 1.09 3.18
N VAL A 145 -20.97 0.87 2.94
CA VAL A 145 -20.42 0.79 1.58
C VAL A 145 -20.91 -0.50 0.90
N LYS A 146 -21.86 -0.37 -0.02
CA LYS A 146 -22.42 -1.49 -0.81
C LYS A 146 -21.74 -1.70 -2.17
N ARG A 147 -21.01 -0.70 -2.67
CA ARG A 147 -20.33 -0.75 -3.97
C ARG A 147 -19.13 -1.69 -3.88
N GLY A 148 -18.94 -2.53 -4.90
CA GLY A 148 -17.75 -3.38 -5.02
C GLY A 148 -16.46 -2.56 -5.09
N LEU A 149 -15.36 -3.17 -4.65
CA LEU A 149 -14.05 -2.53 -4.66
C LEU A 149 -13.67 -2.08 -6.09
N SER A 150 -13.26 -0.83 -6.22
CA SER A 150 -12.64 -0.29 -7.43
C SER A 150 -11.36 0.46 -7.05
N MET A 151 -10.27 0.16 -7.75
CA MET A 151 -9.00 0.85 -7.55
C MET A 151 -8.96 2.24 -8.21
N MET A 152 -9.93 2.53 -9.08
CA MET A 152 -10.13 3.81 -9.74
C MET A 152 -11.51 4.38 -9.37
N VAL A 153 -11.56 5.64 -8.96
CA VAL A 153 -12.78 6.31 -8.49
C VAL A 153 -12.93 7.68 -9.15
N SER A 154 -14.14 8.22 -9.17
CA SER A 154 -14.42 9.58 -9.65
C SER A 154 -14.97 10.41 -8.49
N PRO A 155 -14.09 11.05 -7.69
CA PRO A 155 -14.51 11.90 -6.59
C PRO A 155 -15.35 13.10 -7.08
N PRO A 156 -16.27 13.66 -6.28
CA PRO A 156 -17.14 14.76 -6.70
C PRO A 156 -16.41 16.01 -7.21
N ARG A 157 -15.16 16.25 -6.76
CA ARG A 157 -14.33 17.40 -7.16
C ARG A 157 -13.39 17.09 -8.34
N ALA A 158 -13.48 15.89 -8.91
CA ALA A 158 -12.60 15.44 -9.99
C ALA A 158 -13.40 15.35 -11.30
N ASN A 159 -12.91 16.04 -12.34
CA ASN A 159 -13.41 15.87 -13.71
C ASN A 159 -12.82 14.62 -14.41
N ARG A 160 -12.12 13.76 -13.66
CA ARG A 160 -11.44 12.56 -14.15
C ARG A 160 -11.44 11.48 -13.08
N SER A 161 -11.18 10.24 -13.49
CA SER A 161 -10.90 9.17 -12.53
C SER A 161 -9.50 9.31 -11.93
N VAL A 162 -9.37 9.00 -10.65
CA VAL A 162 -8.10 8.94 -9.91
C VAL A 162 -8.01 7.63 -9.14
N GLY A 163 -6.79 7.21 -8.81
CA GLY A 163 -6.59 6.04 -7.95
C GLY A 163 -7.25 6.24 -6.58
N VAL A 164 -7.81 5.17 -6.01
CA VAL A 164 -8.54 5.21 -4.71
C VAL A 164 -7.69 5.81 -3.58
N PHE A 165 -6.38 5.55 -3.58
CA PHE A 165 -5.45 6.10 -2.58
C PHE A 165 -5.06 7.56 -2.81
N ALA A 166 -5.29 8.10 -4.00
CA ALA A 166 -5.21 9.52 -4.30
C ALA A 166 -6.53 10.25 -4.03
N SER A 167 -7.45 9.62 -3.29
CA SER A 167 -8.79 10.15 -2.97
C SER A 167 -9.18 9.84 -1.52
N ARG A 168 -10.31 10.40 -1.09
CA ARG A 168 -11.01 10.05 0.16
C ARG A 168 -12.29 9.24 -0.10
N SER A 169 -12.38 8.53 -1.22
CA SER A 169 -13.55 7.68 -1.54
C SER A 169 -13.77 6.62 -0.45
N PRO A 170 -15.02 6.30 -0.07
CA PRO A 170 -15.29 5.24 0.89
C PRO A 170 -15.13 3.82 0.30
N VAL A 171 -15.10 3.69 -1.03
CA VAL A 171 -14.93 2.40 -1.74
C VAL A 171 -13.45 2.05 -1.81
N ARG A 172 -12.91 1.40 -0.77
CA ARG A 172 -11.47 1.10 -0.61
C ARG A 172 -11.27 -0.33 -0.10
N PRO A 173 -10.05 -0.91 -0.19
CA PRO A 173 -9.80 -2.28 0.29
C PRO A 173 -10.17 -2.49 1.77
N ASN A 174 -9.85 -1.49 2.61
CA ASN A 174 -10.34 -1.40 3.98
C ASN A 174 -11.21 -0.15 4.08
N CYS A 175 -12.50 -0.33 4.36
CA CYS A 175 -13.49 0.74 4.50
C CYS A 175 -13.32 1.52 5.81
N ILE A 176 -12.10 2.00 6.09
CA ILE A 176 -11.75 2.81 7.26
C ILE A 176 -11.83 4.27 6.88
N GLY A 177 -12.63 5.03 7.63
CA GLY A 177 -12.69 6.48 7.57
C GLY A 177 -11.92 7.12 8.71
N LEU A 178 -11.61 8.41 8.52
CA LEU A 178 -10.85 9.23 9.44
C LEU A 178 -11.43 10.63 9.40
N SER A 179 -11.81 11.17 10.56
CA SER A 179 -12.25 12.55 10.69
C SER A 179 -11.51 13.21 11.84
N THR A 180 -11.12 14.47 11.65
CA THR A 180 -10.63 15.33 12.74
C THR A 180 -11.81 16.16 13.24
N VAL A 181 -12.14 16.05 14.51
CA VAL A 181 -13.26 16.77 15.12
C VAL A 181 -12.83 17.45 16.40
N ARG A 182 -13.49 18.55 16.74
CA ARG A 182 -13.27 19.26 18.00
C ARG A 182 -13.99 18.53 19.14
N VAL A 183 -13.32 18.35 20.27
CA VAL A 183 -13.95 17.90 21.52
C VAL A 183 -14.62 19.11 22.18
N LYS A 184 -15.92 19.01 22.44
CA LYS A 184 -16.70 20.04 23.15
C LYS A 184 -16.77 19.73 24.64
N GLU A 185 -17.07 18.47 24.97
CA GLU A 185 -17.25 17.99 26.34
C GLU A 185 -17.11 16.46 26.36
N ILE A 186 -16.74 15.90 27.51
CA ILE A 186 -16.79 14.45 27.76
C ILE A 186 -17.58 14.24 29.04
N VAL A 187 -18.64 13.43 28.96
CA VAL A 187 -19.48 13.06 30.10
C VAL A 187 -19.59 11.53 30.14
N ASN A 188 -19.05 10.92 31.20
CA ASN A 188 -18.94 9.46 31.32
C ASN A 188 -18.22 8.85 30.11
N ASN A 189 -18.93 8.06 29.30
CA ASN A 189 -18.45 7.38 28.10
C ASN A 189 -18.88 8.09 26.80
N GLU A 190 -19.44 9.29 26.88
CA GLU A 190 -19.90 10.09 25.74
C GLU A 190 -18.97 11.28 25.50
N ILE A 191 -18.48 11.40 24.28
CA ILE A 191 -17.69 12.55 23.81
C ILE A 191 -18.57 13.39 22.90
N PHE A 192 -18.90 14.61 23.32
CA PHE A 192 -19.61 15.58 22.48
C PHE A 192 -18.62 16.28 21.56
N THR A 193 -18.93 16.36 20.26
CA THR A 193 -17.98 16.86 19.25
C THR A 193 -18.56 17.96 18.36
N SER A 194 -17.70 18.62 17.58
CA SER A 194 -18.13 19.31 16.35
C SER A 194 -18.76 18.34 15.35
N GLY A 195 -19.30 18.86 14.25
CA GLY A 195 -19.86 18.03 13.18
C GLY A 195 -18.86 16.99 12.64
N ILE A 196 -19.35 15.77 12.41
CA ILE A 196 -18.61 14.63 11.86
C ILE A 196 -19.37 14.03 10.67
N ASP A 197 -18.66 13.70 9.60
CA ASP A 197 -19.18 13.36 8.26
C ASP A 197 -19.62 11.89 8.09
N VAL A 198 -20.28 11.33 9.10
CA VAL A 198 -20.69 9.91 9.09
C VAL A 198 -22.18 9.73 9.33
N PHE A 199 -22.71 8.61 8.83
CA PHE A 199 -24.07 8.19 9.14
C PHE A 199 -24.26 7.92 10.64
N ASP A 200 -25.47 8.14 11.14
CA ASP A 200 -25.83 7.66 12.48
C ASP A 200 -25.63 6.15 12.61
N GLY A 201 -25.09 5.74 13.76
CA GLY A 201 -24.80 4.34 14.05
C GLY A 201 -23.49 3.84 13.46
N THR A 202 -22.63 4.72 12.95
CA THR A 202 -21.34 4.31 12.38
C THR A 202 -20.42 3.68 13.45
N PRO A 203 -19.90 2.45 13.22
CA PRO A 203 -18.99 1.79 14.17
C PRO A 203 -17.70 2.56 14.40
N LEU A 204 -17.38 2.81 15.67
CA LEU A 204 -16.11 3.40 16.09
C LEU A 204 -15.03 2.32 16.19
N LEU A 205 -13.85 2.60 15.65
CA LEU A 205 -12.69 1.70 15.71
C LEU A 205 -11.61 2.20 16.65
N ASP A 206 -11.32 3.50 16.66
CA ASP A 206 -10.24 4.08 17.45
C ASP A 206 -10.40 5.61 17.62
N ILE A 207 -9.79 6.16 18.67
CA ILE A 207 -9.72 7.59 18.95
C ILE A 207 -8.27 7.95 19.28
N LYS A 208 -7.75 9.04 18.70
CA LYS A 208 -6.40 9.54 19.02
C LYS A 208 -6.42 11.06 19.21
N PRO A 209 -5.60 11.62 20.12
CA PRO A 209 -5.45 13.07 20.20
C PRO A 209 -4.86 13.61 18.90
N TYR A 210 -5.36 14.76 18.44
CA TYR A 210 -4.71 15.53 17.38
C TYR A 210 -3.69 16.47 18.02
N ILE A 211 -2.41 16.24 17.75
CA ILE A 211 -1.29 16.96 18.35
C ILE A 211 -0.76 17.95 17.32
N LYS A 212 -0.96 19.26 17.59
CA LYS A 212 -0.62 20.35 16.67
C LYS A 212 0.77 20.22 16.05
N GLU A 213 1.79 19.94 16.84
CA GLU A 213 3.19 19.85 16.37
C GLU A 213 3.46 18.61 15.50
N LEU A 214 2.73 17.51 15.73
CA LEU A 214 2.93 16.25 15.01
C LEU A 214 2.08 16.18 13.73
N ASP A 215 0.84 16.66 13.82
CA ASP A 215 -0.20 16.39 12.83
C ASP A 215 -0.47 17.57 11.88
N SER A 216 -0.13 18.80 12.28
CA SER A 216 -0.24 19.96 11.40
C SER A 216 0.93 19.99 10.42
N LYS A 217 0.64 19.98 9.12
CA LYS A 217 1.63 20.04 8.03
C LYS A 217 1.41 21.30 7.18
N PRO A 218 2.02 22.45 7.56
CA PRO A 218 1.82 23.71 6.84
C PRO A 218 2.22 23.69 5.35
N GLY A 219 3.13 22.78 4.97
CA GLY A 219 3.58 22.61 3.57
C GLY A 219 2.73 21.66 2.72
N ALA A 220 1.57 21.20 3.20
CA ALA A 220 0.67 20.37 2.40
C ALA A 220 0.10 21.15 1.19
N ASN A 221 -0.14 20.45 0.07
CA ASN A 221 -0.82 21.00 -1.12
C ASN A 221 -2.13 20.23 -1.40
N ASP A 222 -2.96 20.74 -2.32
CA ASP A 222 -4.25 20.13 -2.69
C ASP A 222 -4.12 19.11 -3.85
N GLY A 223 -2.91 18.90 -4.37
CA GLY A 223 -2.63 17.94 -5.44
C GLY A 223 -3.46 18.17 -6.71
N TRP A 224 -4.24 17.16 -7.14
CA TRP A 224 -5.08 17.28 -8.33
C TRP A 224 -6.34 18.14 -8.11
N ILE A 225 -6.69 18.47 -6.86
CA ILE A 225 -7.86 19.31 -6.55
C ILE A 225 -7.59 20.77 -6.95
N GLU A 226 -6.35 21.24 -6.78
CA GLU A 226 -5.88 22.58 -7.21
C GLU A 226 -6.05 22.80 -8.73
N ARG A 227 -5.71 21.80 -9.55
CA ARG A 227 -5.76 21.90 -11.03
C ARG A 227 -7.17 22.07 -11.60
N ASN A 228 -8.21 21.76 -10.83
CA ASN A 228 -9.61 21.88 -11.26
C ASN A 228 -10.28 23.19 -10.80
N ARG A 229 -9.55 24.09 -10.11
CA ARG A 229 -10.03 25.44 -9.75
C ARG A 229 -9.68 26.52 -10.79
N GLN A 230 -8.98 26.14 -11.86
CA GLN A 230 -8.70 26.97 -13.05
C GLN A 230 -9.67 26.61 -14.16
#